data_AF-K9VG36-F1
#
_entry.id   AF-K9VG36-F1
#
_cell.length_a   1.000
_cell.length_b   1.000
_cell.length_c   1.000
_cell.angle_alpha   90.00
_cell.angle_beta   90.00
_cell.angle_gamma   90.00
#
_symmetry.space_group_name_H-M   'P 1'
#
loop_
_entity.id
_entity.type
_entity.pdbx_description
1 polymer ?
#
loop_
_entity_poly.entity_id
_entity_poly.type
_entity_poly.pdbx_seq_one_letter_code
_entity_poly.pdbx_strand_id
1 'polypeptide(L)' 'MTDVSLTTPILVLVAGFIAAVTIGSIAWYNSKRPPGWESKERPDFVPKVDKDDLIADVSDSKRK' A
#
# COMPACT_ATOMS: atom_id res chain seq x y z
N MET A 1 3.40 -37.09 -0.33
CA MET A 1 3.08 -36.18 -1.45
C MET A 1 2.07 -35.21 -0.89
N THR A 2 2.43 -33.94 -0.65
CA THR A 2 1.46 -32.98 -0.12
C THR A 2 0.55 -32.57 -1.27
N ASP A 3 -0.72 -32.95 -1.23
CA ASP A 3 -1.70 -32.53 -2.22
C ASP A 3 -1.85 -31.01 -2.14
N VAL A 4 -1.23 -30.31 -3.09
CA VAL A 4 -1.31 -28.85 -3.18
C VAL A 4 -2.70 -28.53 -3.72
N SER A 5 -3.65 -28.34 -2.80
CA SER A 5 -5.00 -27.88 -3.15
C SER A 5 -4.88 -26.58 -3.94
N LEU A 6 -5.54 -26.50 -5.10
CA LEU A 6 -5.54 -25.31 -5.97
C LEU A 6 -6.01 -24.04 -5.23
N THR A 7 -6.74 -24.19 -4.13
CA THR A 7 -7.14 -23.08 -3.25
C THR A 7 -5.94 -22.34 -2.65
N THR A 8 -4.87 -23.04 -2.29
CA THR A 8 -3.69 -22.45 -1.64
C THR A 8 -2.98 -21.40 -2.51
N PRO A 9 -2.55 -21.71 -3.75
CA PRO A 9 -1.93 -20.70 -4.62
C PRO A 9 -2.91 -19.58 -5.01
N ILE A 10 -4.20 -19.88 -5.19
CA ILE A 10 -5.23 -18.86 -5.48
C ILE A 10 -5.34 -17.87 -4.32
N LEU A 11 -5.37 -18.36 -3.07
CA LEU A 11 -5.42 -17.52 -1.89
C LEU A 11 -4.22 -16.56 -1.82
N VAL A 12 -3.01 -17.08 -2.06
CA VAL A 12 -1.78 -16.26 -2.07
C VAL A 12 -1.82 -15.22 -3.17
N LEU A 13 -2.27 -15.58 -4.38
CA LEU A 13 -2.41 -14.65 -5.50
C LEU A 13 -3.41 -13.54 -5.20
N VAL A 14 -4.57 -13.87 -4.64
CA VAL A 14 -5.60 -12.89 -4.28
C VAL A 14 -5.10 -11.97 -3.16
N ALA A 15 -4.50 -12.53 -2.11
CA ALA A 15 -3.95 -11.74 -1.01
C ALA A 15 -2.82 -10.80 -1.49
N GLY A 16 -1.91 -11.31 -2.32
CA GLY A 16 -0.83 -10.52 -2.92
C GLY A 16 -1.34 -9.43 -3.86
N PHE A 17 -2.36 -9.73 -4.65
CA PHE A 17 -3.01 -8.76 -5.52
C PHE A 17 -3.67 -7.63 -4.72
N ILE A 18 -4.42 -7.97 -3.66
CA ILE A 18 -5.02 -6.98 -2.77
C ILE A 18 -3.94 -6.09 -2.16
N ALA A 19 -2.88 -6.68 -1.61
CA ALA A 19 -1.77 -5.91 -1.04
C ALA A 19 -1.13 -4.96 -2.06
N ALA A 20 -0.88 -5.44 -3.29
CA ALA A 20 -0.29 -4.64 -4.36
C ALA A 20 -1.21 -3.48 -4.79
N VAL A 21 -2.51 -3.72 -4.95
CA VAL A 21 -3.49 -2.68 -5.32
C VAL A 21 -3.64 -1.64 -4.22
N THR A 22 -3.68 -2.07 -2.96
CA THR A 22 -3.79 -1.15 -1.81
C THR A 22 -2.57 -0.25 -1.73
N ILE A 23 -1.35 -0.83 -1.74
CA ILE A 23 -0.10 -0.06 -1.66
C ILE A 23 0.06 0.85 -2.88
N GLY A 24 -0.20 0.34 -4.09
CA GLY A 24 -0.11 1.12 -5.33
C GLY A 24 -1.07 2.30 -5.37
N SER A 25 -2.31 2.11 -4.90
CA SER A 25 -3.30 3.19 -4.80
C SER A 25 -2.85 4.28 -3.84
N ILE A 26 -2.40 3.90 -2.63
CA ILE A 26 -1.89 4.87 -1.64
C ILE A 26 -0.68 5.62 -2.20
N ALA A 27 0.27 4.93 -2.82
CA ALA A 27 1.45 5.53 -3.41
C ALA A 27 1.10 6.52 -4.54
N TRP A 28 0.14 6.17 -5.40
CA TRP A 28 -0.30 7.05 -6.48
C TRP A 28 -0.96 8.33 -5.97
N TYR A 29 -1.85 8.23 -4.97
CA TYR A 29 -2.51 9.38 -4.37
C TYR A 29 -1.57 10.29 -3.55
N ASN A 30 -0.45 9.77 -3.07
CA ASN A 30 0.63 10.55 -2.42
C ASN A 30 1.71 11.03 -3.41
N SER A 31 1.64 10.61 -4.69
CA SER A 31 2.56 11.05 -5.74
C SER A 31 2.19 12.44 -6.26
N LYS A 32 3.07 13.02 -7.09
CA LYS A 32 2.75 14.26 -7.82
C LYS A 32 1.54 14.03 -8.73
N ARG A 33 0.56 14.92 -8.63
CA ARG A 33 -0.64 14.88 -9.49
C ARG A 33 -0.24 15.07 -10.96
N PRO A 34 -0.85 14.32 -11.91
CA PRO A 34 -0.60 14.54 -13.32
C PRO A 34 -1.12 15.93 -13.76
N PRO A 35 -0.61 16.49 -14.87
CA PRO A 35 -1.07 17.78 -15.38
C PRO A 35 -2.59 17.78 -15.63
N GLY A 36 -3.29 18.81 -15.19
CA GLY A 36 -4.75 18.94 -15.30
C GLY A 36 -5.55 18.34 -14.13
N TRP A 37 -4.87 17.86 -13.08
CA TRP A 37 -5.45 17.34 -11.83
C TRP A 37 -5.17 18.21 -10.61
N GLU A 38 -4.71 19.44 -10.82
CA GLU A 38 -4.36 20.39 -9.76
C GLU A 38 -5.58 20.70 -8.87
N SER A 39 -6.77 20.80 -9.46
CA SER A 39 -8.04 21.06 -8.77
C SER A 39 -8.69 19.81 -8.15
N LYS A 40 -8.16 18.61 -8.38
CA LYS A 40 -8.70 17.37 -7.80
C LYS A 40 -8.11 17.12 -6.43
N GLU A 41 -8.96 17.17 -5.41
CA GLU A 41 -8.57 16.79 -4.06
C GLU A 41 -8.34 15.30 -3.93
N ARG A 42 -7.40 14.96 -3.06
CA ARG A 42 -7.10 13.57 -2.70
C ARG A 42 -8.21 13.08 -1.76
N PRO A 43 -8.77 11.88 -1.95
CA PRO A 43 -9.85 11.39 -1.10
C PRO A 43 -9.45 11.29 0.39
N ASP A 44 -10.40 11.52 1.29
CA ASP A 44 -10.15 11.56 2.75
C ASP A 44 -9.74 10.21 3.34
N PHE A 45 -10.21 9.10 2.74
CA PHE A 45 -9.89 7.74 3.19
C PHE A 45 -8.46 7.31 2.87
N VAL A 46 -7.73 8.07 2.04
CA VAL A 46 -6.34 7.77 1.74
C VAL A 46 -5.50 8.33 2.91
N PRO A 47 -4.58 7.54 3.50
CA PRO A 47 -3.62 8.08 4.46
C PRO A 47 -2.61 8.99 3.76
N LYS A 48 -2.24 10.11 4.39
CA LYS A 48 -1.05 10.86 3.97
C LYS A 48 0.17 10.08 4.47
N VAL A 49 1.13 9.88 3.58
CA VAL A 49 2.34 9.13 3.90
C VAL A 49 3.53 10.07 3.73
N ASP A 50 3.93 10.68 4.84
CA ASP A 50 5.14 11.47 4.93
C ASP A 50 6.32 10.54 5.24
N LYS A 51 7.40 10.66 4.46
CA LYS A 51 8.55 9.74 4.56
C LYS A 51 9.28 9.89 5.89
N ASP A 52 9.27 11.09 6.45
CA ASP A 52 10.00 11.41 7.68
C ASP A 52 9.31 10.77 8.90
N ASP A 53 7.98 10.74 8.92
CA ASP A 53 7.18 10.13 9.98
C ASP A 53 7.34 8.60 10.01
N LEU A 54 7.39 7.96 8.83
CA LEU A 54 7.61 6.50 8.72
C LEU A 54 8.99 6.06 9.23
N ILE A 55 10.02 6.87 9.03
CA ILE A 55 11.39 6.54 9.47
C ILE A 55 11.49 6.69 11.00
N ALA A 56 10.80 7.66 11.59
CA ALA A 56 10.75 7.86 13.03
C ALA A 56 10.05 6.70 13.77
N ASP A 57 8.90 6.24 13.27
CA ASP A 57 8.13 5.14 13.89
C ASP A 57 8.86 3.78 13.81
N VAL A 58 9.47 3.47 12.65
CA VAL A 58 10.26 2.23 12.50
C VAL A 58 11.52 2.27 13.36
N SER A 59 12.13 3.45 13.52
CA SER A 59 13.29 3.65 14.41
C SER A 59 12.93 3.40 15.87
N ASP A 60 11.79 3.91 16.35
CA ASP A 60 11.35 3.73 17.74
C ASP A 60 10.90 2.29 18.02
N SER A 61 10.19 1.66 17.07
CA SER A 61 9.77 0.25 17.19
C SER A 61 10.95 -0.73 17.20
N LYS A 62 12.09 -0.40 16.60
CA LYS A 62 13.29 -1.26 16.63
C LYS A 62 14.15 -1.04 17.89
N ARG A 63 13.83 -0.02 18.69
CA ARG A 63 14.53 0.33 19.93
C ARG A 63 13.85 -0.25 21.18
N LYS A 64 12.63 -0.76 21.03
CA LYS A 64 11.80 -1.35 22.07
C LYS A 64 11.78 -2.88 21.96
#